data_AF-N8XC95-F1
#
_entry.id   AF-N8XC95-F1
#
_cell.length_a   1.000
_cell.length_b   1.000
_cell.length_c   1.000
_cell.angle_alpha   90.00
_cell.angle_beta   90.00
_cell.angle_gamma   90.00
#
_symmetry.space_group_name_H-M   'P 1'
#
loop_
_entity.id
_entity.type
_entity.pdbx_description
1 polymer ?
#
loop_
_entity_poly.entity_id
_entity_poly.type
_entity_poly.pdbx_seq_one_letter_code
_entity_poly.pdbx_strand_id
1 'polypeptide(L)'
;MVTNSDLLCNDLSHAVESAVWAFNEFKNADTLVRNGYTDLDATYTDSHHLDVVDKVSRRINGGINGLAERKKLFFKILREVEKRNGFK
;
A
#
# COMPACT_ATOMS: atom_id res chain seq x y z
N MET A 1 -4.00 -6.79 22.04
CA MET A 1 -3.45 -5.42 22.21
C MET A 1 -2.02 -5.55 22.68
N VAL A 2 -1.08 -4.86 22.04
CA VAL A 2 0.31 -4.80 22.51
C VAL A 2 0.29 -4.11 23.88
N THR A 3 0.79 -4.77 24.92
CA THR A 3 0.80 -4.25 26.30
C THR A 3 1.83 -3.14 26.51
N ASN A 4 2.71 -2.91 25.53
CA ASN A 4 3.66 -1.82 25.51
C ASN A 4 3.69 -1.16 24.12
N SER A 5 3.01 -0.02 23.97
CA SER A 5 2.94 0.74 22.72
C SER A 5 4.30 1.25 22.23
N ASP A 6 5.27 1.42 23.13
CA ASP A 6 6.59 1.97 22.78
C ASP A 6 7.40 1.00 21.90
N LEU A 7 7.06 -0.29 21.91
CA LEU A 7 7.64 -1.28 21.01
C LEU A 7 7.38 -0.94 19.53
N LEU A 8 6.28 -0.25 19.22
CA LEU A 8 5.98 0.18 17.84
C LEU A 8 6.91 1.28 17.33
N CYS A 9 7.55 2.01 18.24
CA CYS A 9 8.40 3.16 17.91
C CYS A 9 9.89 2.84 18.07
N ASN A 10 10.23 1.90 18.95
CA ASN A 10 11.62 1.60 19.32
C ASN A 10 12.16 0.31 18.67
N ASP A 11 11.31 -0.49 18.04
CA ASP A 11 11.71 -1.72 17.36
C ASP A 11 11.18 -1.75 15.92
N LEU A 12 12.11 -1.82 14.97
CA LEU A 12 11.79 -1.80 13.53
C LEU A 12 10.95 -3.02 13.11
N SER A 13 11.23 -4.20 13.70
CA SER A 13 10.53 -5.43 13.34
C SER A 13 9.07 -5.34 13.76
N HIS A 14 8.81 -4.93 15.01
CA HIS A 14 7.46 -4.73 15.53
C HIS A 14 6.71 -3.62 14.78
N ALA A 15 7.39 -2.53 14.41
CA ALA A 15 6.79 -1.46 13.61
C ALA A 15 6.32 -1.97 12.23
N VAL A 16 7.17 -2.73 11.54
CA VAL A 16 6.86 -3.31 10.23
C VAL A 16 5.76 -4.36 10.34
N GLU A 17 5.87 -5.30 11.27
CA GLU A 17 4.87 -6.36 11.49
C GLU A 17 3.50 -5.77 11.83
N SER A 18 3.47 -4.73 12.65
CA SER A 18 2.22 -4.04 13.00
C SER A 18 1.60 -3.31 11.82
N ALA A 19 2.41 -2.69 10.96
CA ALA A 19 1.92 -2.05 9.73
C ALA A 19 1.36 -3.08 8.74
N VAL A 20 2.03 -4.22 8.58
CA VAL A 20 1.57 -5.33 7.73
C VAL A 20 0.26 -5.92 8.27
N TRP A 21 0.19 -6.17 9.57
CA TRP A 21 -1.03 -6.66 10.22
C TRP A 21 -2.18 -5.65 10.09
N ALA A 22 -1.91 -4.36 10.30
CA ALA A 22 -2.94 -3.33 10.16
C ALA A 22 -3.49 -3.26 8.73
N PHE A 23 -2.63 -3.47 7.72
CA PHE A 23 -3.02 -3.47 6.31
C PHE A 23 -3.80 -4.74 5.93
N ASN A 24 -3.26 -5.92 6.24
CA ASN A 24 -3.82 -7.22 5.83
C ASN A 24 -5.01 -7.65 6.69
N GLU A 25 -4.88 -7.62 8.02
CA GLU A 25 -5.87 -8.22 8.91
C GLU A 25 -6.90 -7.20 9.38
N PHE A 26 -6.44 -6.05 9.88
CA PHE A 26 -7.35 -5.07 10.47
C PHE A 26 -8.19 -4.32 9.43
N LYS A 27 -7.55 -3.84 8.36
CA LYS A 27 -8.24 -3.09 7.28
C LYS A 27 -8.69 -3.99 6.13
N ASN A 28 -8.17 -5.22 6.04
CA ASN A 28 -8.38 -6.11 4.91
C ASN A 28 -8.17 -5.39 3.57
N ALA A 29 -7.09 -4.62 3.50
CA ALA A 29 -6.76 -3.78 2.36
C ALA A 29 -6.06 -4.59 1.25
N ASP A 30 -5.42 -5.72 1.58
CA ASP A 30 -4.78 -6.60 0.60
C ASP A 30 -5.80 -7.20 -0.37
N THR A 31 -7.01 -7.54 0.10
CA THR A 31 -8.09 -8.01 -0.76
C THR A 31 -8.43 -7.00 -1.86
N LEU A 32 -8.34 -5.69 -1.59
CA LEU A 32 -8.56 -4.66 -2.62
C LEU A 32 -7.43 -4.64 -3.65
N VAL A 33 -6.20 -4.92 -3.23
CA VAL A 33 -5.05 -5.05 -4.12
C VAL A 33 -5.21 -6.28 -5.01
N ARG A 34 -5.52 -7.44 -4.43
CA ARG A 34 -5.73 -8.70 -5.18
C ARG A 34 -6.89 -8.61 -6.17
N ASN A 35 -7.99 -7.96 -5.79
CA ASN A 35 -9.12 -7.75 -6.69
C ASN A 35 -8.82 -6.69 -7.75
N GLY A 36 -7.92 -5.75 -7.46
CA GLY A 36 -7.47 -4.73 -8.41
C GLY A 36 -6.50 -5.28 -9.44
N TYR A 37 -5.64 -6.23 -9.06
CA TYR A 37 -4.66 -6.88 -9.93
C TYR A 37 -4.96 -8.36 -10.05
N THR A 38 -5.93 -8.69 -10.90
CA THR A 38 -6.41 -10.07 -11.12
C THR A 38 -5.38 -10.95 -11.83
N ASP A 39 -4.46 -10.35 -12.57
CA ASP A 39 -3.37 -11.00 -13.28
C ASP A 39 -2.06 -10.30 -12.93
N LEU A 40 -1.14 -11.01 -12.29
CA LEU A 40 0.13 -10.44 -11.83
C LEU A 40 1.16 -10.29 -12.94
N ASP A 41 0.94 -10.93 -14.09
CA ASP A 41 1.81 -10.85 -15.26
C ASP A 41 1.32 -9.79 -16.27
N ALA A 42 0.13 -9.23 -16.05
CA ALA A 42 -0.44 -8.19 -16.89
C ALA A 42 0.23 -6.82 -16.68
N THR A 43 0.28 -6.04 -17.76
CA THR A 43 0.66 -4.61 -17.69
C THR A 43 -0.59 -3.78 -17.47
N TYR A 44 -0.59 -2.97 -16.40
CA TYR A 44 -1.68 -2.08 -16.05
C TYR A 44 -1.33 -0.63 -16.38
N THR A 45 -2.35 0.18 -16.69
CA THR A 45 -2.15 1.61 -16.92
C THR A 45 -1.94 2.35 -15.61
N ASP A 46 -1.30 3.51 -15.69
CA ASP A 46 -1.20 4.48 -14.59
C ASP A 46 -2.55 4.79 -13.96
N SER A 47 -3.60 4.96 -14.78
CA SER A 47 -4.96 5.22 -14.28
C SER A 47 -5.52 4.06 -13.45
N HIS A 48 -5.25 2.82 -13.86
CA HIS A 48 -5.65 1.63 -13.13
C HIS A 48 -4.93 1.53 -11.78
N HIS A 49 -3.61 1.74 -11.79
CA HIS A 49 -2.83 1.77 -10.56
C HIS A 49 -3.37 2.80 -9.57
N LEU A 50 -3.69 4.01 -10.05
CA LEU A 50 -4.24 5.08 -9.21
C LEU A 50 -5.63 4.78 -8.65
N ASP A 51 -6.48 4.06 -9.40
CA ASP A 51 -7.79 3.61 -8.91
C ASP A 51 -7.64 2.62 -7.76
N VAL A 52 -6.71 1.66 -7.87
CA VAL A 52 -6.41 0.72 -6.77
C VAL A 52 -5.87 1.46 -5.55
N VAL A 53 -4.94 2.41 -5.72
CA VAL A 53 -4.41 3.24 -4.62
C VAL A 53 -5.52 4.07 -3.97
N ASP A 54 -6.48 4.57 -4.74
CA ASP A 54 -7.63 5.33 -4.23
C ASP A 54 -8.50 4.46 -3.31
N LYS A 55 -8.88 3.27 -3.78
CA LYS A 55 -9.68 2.30 -3.03
C LYS A 55 -8.99 1.88 -1.73
N VAL A 56 -7.71 1.55 -1.79
CA VAL A 56 -6.91 1.18 -0.62
C VAL A 56 -6.78 2.35 0.37
N SER A 57 -6.49 3.55 -0.13
CA SER A 57 -6.36 4.75 0.71
C SER A 57 -7.66 5.06 1.48
N ARG A 58 -8.80 4.97 0.80
CA ARG A 58 -10.12 5.17 1.43
C ARG A 58 -10.43 4.09 2.46
N ARG A 59 -10.04 2.83 2.22
CA ARG A 59 -10.20 1.75 3.21
C ARG A 59 -9.40 2.02 4.49
N ILE A 60 -8.17 2.49 4.35
CA ILE A 60 -7.29 2.74 5.49
C ILE A 60 -7.79 3.94 6.31
N ASN A 61 -8.01 5.09 5.67
CA ASN A 61 -8.21 6.36 6.37
C ASN A 61 -9.62 6.97 6.23
N GLY A 62 -10.55 6.30 5.54
CA GLY A 62 -11.94 6.75 5.42
C GLY A 62 -12.18 7.97 4.52
N GLY A 63 -11.15 8.55 3.90
CA GLY A 63 -11.33 9.80 3.14
C GLY A 63 -10.15 10.20 2.25
N ILE A 64 -10.23 11.42 1.71
CA ILE A 64 -9.29 11.96 0.70
C ILE A 64 -8.05 12.62 1.31
N ASN A 65 -8.00 12.80 2.64
CA ASN A 65 -6.88 13.45 3.31
C ASN A 65 -5.59 12.66 3.10
N GLY A 66 -4.57 13.31 2.53
CA GLY A 66 -3.28 12.70 2.17
C GLY A 66 -3.30 11.81 0.92
N LEU A 67 -4.40 11.78 0.15
CA LEU A 67 -4.56 10.89 -0.99
C LEU A 67 -3.62 11.28 -2.16
N ALA A 68 -3.44 12.58 -2.40
CA ALA A 68 -2.56 13.06 -3.46
C ALA A 68 -1.09 12.65 -3.19
N GLU A 69 -0.66 12.75 -1.94
CA GLU A 69 0.67 12.38 -1.46
C GLU A 69 0.87 10.87 -1.57
N ARG A 70 -0.13 10.06 -1.21
CA ARG A 70 -0.09 8.60 -1.37
C ARG A 70 0.02 8.20 -2.85
N LYS A 71 -0.76 8.82 -3.74
CA LYS A 71 -0.68 8.60 -5.19
C LYS A 71 0.70 8.96 -5.74
N LYS A 72 1.27 10.10 -5.31
CA LYS A 72 2.61 10.54 -5.71
C LYS A 72 3.71 9.59 -5.23
N LEU A 73 3.62 9.14 -3.97
CA LEU A 73 4.58 8.19 -3.40
C LEU A 73 4.51 6.84 -4.11
N PHE A 74 3.30 6.35 -4.40
CA PHE A 74 3.10 5.11 -5.15
C PHE A 74 3.81 5.16 -6.50
N PHE A 75 3.61 6.21 -7.30
CA PHE A 75 4.28 6.31 -8.60
C PHE A 75 5.79 6.42 -8.49
N LYS A 76 6.30 7.14 -7.48
CA LYS A 76 7.74 7.17 -7.24
C LYS A 76 8.29 5.76 -7.03
N ILE A 77 7.60 4.93 -6.24
CA ILE A 77 8.00 3.54 -5.99
C ILE A 77 7.85 2.70 -7.27
N LEU A 78 6.73 2.79 -7.97
CA LEU A 78 6.46 2.04 -9.20
C LEU A 78 7.55 2.29 -10.25
N ARG A 79 7.87 3.55 -10.53
CA ARG A 79 8.90 3.92 -11.52
C ARG A 79 10.29 3.42 -11.13
N GLU A 80 10.61 3.38 -9.84
CA GLU A 80 11.88 2.81 -9.38
C GLU A 80 11.92 1.28 -9.52
N VAL A 81 10.79 0.59 -9.33
CA VAL A 81 10.68 -0.86 -9.54
C VAL A 81 10.77 -1.21 -11.03
N GLU A 82 10.06 -0.49 -11.89
CA GLU A 82 10.10 -0.69 -13.35
C GLU A 82 11.51 -0.52 -13.90
N LYS A 83 12.23 0.53 -13.47
CA LYS A 83 13.65 0.73 -13.83
C LYS A 83 14.54 -0.44 -13.41
N ARG A 84 14.38 -0.95 -12.18
CA ARG A 84 15.17 -2.08 -11.67
C ARG A 84 14.91 -3.37 -12.46
N ASN A 85 13.68 -3.55 -12.92
CA ASN A 85 13.25 -4.74 -13.62
C ASN A 85 13.40 -4.63 -15.16
N GLY A 86 13.93 -3.52 -15.68
CA GLY A 86 14.17 -3.33 -17.11
C GLY A 86 12.92 -3.00 -17.93
N PHE A 87 11.81 -2.63 -17.29
CA PHE A 87 10.63 -2.12 -17.97
C PHE A 87 10.87 -0.64 -18.36
N LYS A 88 10.55 -0.29 -19.61
CA LYS A 88 10.69 1.08 -20.17
C LYS A 88 9.39 1.84 -20.13
#